data_AF-A0A3A9GUK9-F1
#
_entry.id   AF-A0A3A9GUK9-F1
#
_cell.length_a   1.000
_cell.length_b   1.000
_cell.length_c   1.000
_cell.angle_alpha   90.00
_cell.angle_beta   90.00
_cell.angle_gamma   90.00
#
_symmetry.space_group_name_H-M   'P 1'
#
loop_
_entity.id
_entity.type
_entity.pdbx_description
1 polymer ?
#
loop_
_entity_poly.entity_id
_entity_poly.type
_entity_poly.pdbx_seq_one_letter_code
_entity_poly.pdbx_strand_id
1 'polypeptide(L)'
;MFYVGIDLGTSSVKLLLMDGEGEVKNTVTREYPLYFPKPGWSEQDPEDWYRETIAGIKELLTGFDGKEVAGISFGGQMHGLVILDKEDCIIRPAILWNDGRTKEECEYLNNGIGKEALSGYTANIAFTGFTAPKLLWVKKNEPENFARIDKIMLPKDYLSYRLTGVHATDVSDASGMLLLDVKKRQWSKEMCGICGISESMLPKLYESYECVGVLRREIAQDLGMGENVKVAAGAGDNAASAVATGTVGDGSCTISLGTSGTIFISSGSFRVDKNNALHAFCDAGGAYHLMGCMLSAASCNKWWMDGIIGVTDYGKEQEGIADLGENHVYYLPYLMGERSPYNDPDARGVFIGMTMDTGRPEMTQAVLEGVAFALRDSFEVAKSLGIQIERAKICGGGAKSPLWKKIIANVLNIKLDILETEEGAALGGAMLAAVACGEFADVKEAAEKTVKIKDTVLPDSELAAKYEARYQQYKNIYPACKALFGKLL
;
A
#
# COMPACT_ATOMS: atom_id res chain seq x y z
N MET A 1 -28.22 10.10 2.25
CA MET A 1 -27.03 10.59 2.97
C MET A 1 -25.81 10.30 2.11
N PHE A 2 -24.79 11.15 2.19
CA PHE A 2 -23.54 11.01 1.46
C PHE A 2 -22.33 10.82 2.39
N TYR A 3 -21.31 10.16 1.88
CA TYR A 3 -20.04 9.91 2.53
C TYR A 3 -18.91 10.36 1.62
N VAL A 4 -17.98 11.15 2.17
CA VAL A 4 -16.81 11.63 1.45
C VAL A 4 -15.62 10.77 1.82
N GLY A 5 -14.97 10.23 0.80
CA GLY A 5 -13.68 9.56 0.92
C GLY A 5 -12.56 10.40 0.35
N ILE A 6 -11.48 10.55 1.10
CA ILE A 6 -10.32 11.36 0.75
C ILE A 6 -9.12 10.44 0.58
N ASP A 7 -8.58 10.33 -0.63
CA ASP A 7 -7.31 9.66 -0.93
C ASP A 7 -6.20 10.71 -1.02
N LEU A 8 -5.42 10.82 0.06
CA LEU A 8 -4.26 11.71 0.13
C LEU A 8 -3.03 11.01 -0.46
N GLY A 9 -2.90 11.07 -1.78
CA GLY A 9 -1.79 10.48 -2.52
C GLY A 9 -0.52 11.34 -2.49
N THR A 10 0.53 10.89 -3.18
CA THR A 10 1.81 11.63 -3.24
C THR A 10 1.79 12.78 -4.24
N SER A 11 1.07 12.70 -5.35
CA SER A 11 1.01 13.77 -6.36
C SER A 11 -0.29 14.59 -6.33
N SER A 12 -1.33 14.01 -5.75
CA SER A 12 -2.67 14.58 -5.76
C SER A 12 -3.51 14.04 -4.62
N VAL A 13 -4.55 14.80 -4.25
CA VAL A 13 -5.66 14.33 -3.43
C VAL A 13 -6.83 13.98 -4.34
N LYS A 14 -7.31 12.75 -4.26
CA LYS A 14 -8.54 12.31 -4.92
C LYS A 14 -9.66 12.26 -3.90
N LEU A 15 -10.80 12.83 -4.24
CA LEU A 15 -11.99 12.92 -3.41
C LEU A 15 -13.12 12.19 -4.10
N LEU A 16 -13.91 11.47 -3.32
CA LEU A 16 -15.03 10.67 -3.82
C LEU A 16 -16.26 10.91 -2.96
N LEU A 17 -17.42 11.11 -3.61
CA LEU A 17 -18.71 11.21 -2.97
C LEU A 17 -19.49 9.91 -3.24
N MET A 18 -19.87 9.21 -2.17
CA MET A 18 -20.63 7.96 -2.20
C MET A 18 -21.99 8.16 -1.52
N ASP A 19 -23.06 7.54 -2.04
CA ASP A 19 -24.35 7.49 -1.34
C ASP A 19 -24.44 6.30 -0.36
N GLY A 20 -25.56 6.20 0.37
CA GLY A 20 -25.81 5.10 1.32
C GLY A 20 -25.98 3.72 0.69
N GLU A 21 -26.22 3.63 -0.63
CA GLU A 21 -26.29 2.36 -1.33
C GLU A 21 -24.92 1.90 -1.85
N GLY A 22 -23.86 2.68 -1.60
CA GLY A 22 -22.49 2.41 -2.06
C GLY A 22 -22.22 2.90 -3.49
N GLU A 23 -23.11 3.71 -4.08
CA GLU A 23 -22.92 4.23 -5.44
C GLU A 23 -22.07 5.50 -5.43
N VAL A 24 -21.07 5.54 -6.30
CA VAL A 24 -20.21 6.71 -6.50
C VAL A 24 -20.96 7.77 -7.32
N LYS A 25 -21.17 8.94 -6.73
CA LYS A 25 -21.92 10.05 -7.35
C LYS A 25 -21.04 11.10 -7.98
N ASN A 26 -19.85 11.33 -7.42
CA ASN A 26 -18.90 12.29 -7.96
C ASN A 26 -17.48 11.97 -7.53
N THR A 27 -16.51 12.40 -8.32
CA THR A 27 -15.08 12.31 -8.00
C THR A 27 -14.36 13.58 -8.43
N VAL A 28 -13.46 14.08 -7.59
CA VAL A 28 -12.62 15.24 -7.89
C VAL A 28 -11.16 14.86 -7.61
N THR A 29 -10.22 15.36 -8.40
CA THR A 29 -8.79 15.21 -8.11
C THR A 29 -8.10 16.56 -8.20
N ARG A 30 -7.27 16.87 -7.20
CA ARG A 30 -6.49 18.11 -7.15
C ARG A 30 -5.04 17.80 -6.90
N GLU A 31 -4.16 18.49 -7.61
CA GLU A 31 -2.71 18.28 -7.56
C GLU A 31 -2.05 19.28 -6.62
N TYR A 32 -0.90 18.90 -6.07
CA TYR A 32 -0.03 19.76 -5.28
C TYR A 32 1.43 19.46 -5.59
N PRO A 33 2.34 20.42 -5.31
CA PRO A 33 3.75 20.25 -5.63
C PRO A 33 4.40 19.13 -4.80
N LEU A 34 5.48 18.60 -5.35
CA LEU A 34 6.38 17.65 -4.72
C LEU A 34 7.81 18.21 -4.80
N TYR A 35 8.48 18.29 -3.66
CA TYR A 35 9.78 18.95 -3.56
C TYR A 35 10.91 17.93 -3.45
N PHE A 36 11.98 18.14 -4.22
CA PHE A 36 13.19 17.32 -4.21
C PHE A 36 14.40 18.20 -3.89
N PRO A 37 14.57 18.64 -2.63
CA PRO A 37 15.60 19.62 -2.26
C PRO A 37 17.04 19.09 -2.47
N LYS A 38 17.22 17.75 -2.44
CA LYS A 38 18.48 17.06 -2.69
C LYS A 38 18.22 15.72 -3.40
N PRO A 39 19.24 15.12 -4.05
CA PRO A 39 19.12 13.77 -4.59
C PRO A 39 18.65 12.77 -3.52
N GLY A 40 17.61 11.98 -3.86
CA GLY A 40 17.00 11.01 -2.95
C GLY A 40 16.09 11.59 -1.86
N TRP A 41 15.90 12.91 -1.81
CA TRP A 41 15.01 13.56 -0.85
C TRP A 41 13.66 13.85 -1.50
N SER A 42 12.56 13.59 -0.79
CA SER A 42 11.20 13.89 -1.24
C SER A 42 10.38 14.48 -0.08
N GLU A 43 9.88 15.70 -0.28
CA GLU A 43 9.20 16.49 0.73
C GLU A 43 7.93 17.15 0.20
N GLN A 44 6.99 17.42 1.09
CA GLN A 44 5.77 18.19 0.81
C GLN A 44 5.46 19.18 1.93
N ASP A 45 4.78 20.27 1.59
CA ASP A 45 4.19 21.16 2.57
C ASP A 45 2.80 20.60 2.98
N PRO A 46 2.61 20.19 4.25
CA PRO A 46 1.31 19.73 4.70
C PRO A 46 0.16 20.72 4.50
N GLU A 47 0.43 22.03 4.43
CA GLU A 47 -0.62 23.03 4.19
C GLU A 47 -1.23 22.91 2.79
N ASP A 48 -0.45 22.47 1.80
CA ASP A 48 -0.94 22.23 0.44
C ASP A 48 -2.00 21.13 0.43
N TRP A 49 -1.79 20.06 1.21
CA TRP A 49 -2.78 18.99 1.36
C TRP A 49 -4.11 19.50 1.90
N TYR A 50 -4.07 20.33 2.95
CA TYR A 50 -5.29 20.91 3.53
C TYR A 50 -5.99 21.82 2.53
N ARG A 51 -5.26 22.75 1.92
CA ARG A 51 -5.82 23.74 0.98
C ARG A 51 -6.49 23.06 -0.22
N GLU A 52 -5.80 22.12 -0.86
CA GLU A 52 -6.35 21.42 -2.02
C GLU A 52 -7.48 20.46 -1.63
N THR A 53 -7.45 19.86 -0.45
CA THR A 53 -8.59 19.07 0.05
C THR A 53 -9.84 19.93 0.22
N ILE A 54 -9.74 21.07 0.90
CA ILE A 54 -10.90 21.96 1.11
C ILE A 54 -11.46 22.48 -0.22
N ALA A 55 -10.58 22.91 -1.14
CA ALA A 55 -10.99 23.36 -2.47
C ALA A 55 -11.67 22.22 -3.25
N GLY A 56 -11.12 21.01 -3.17
CA GLY A 56 -11.68 19.84 -3.85
C GLY A 56 -13.00 19.38 -3.26
N ILE A 57 -13.23 19.50 -1.94
CA ILE A 57 -14.53 19.17 -1.34
C ILE A 57 -15.60 20.16 -1.82
N LYS A 58 -15.29 21.45 -1.93
CA LYS A 58 -16.22 22.45 -2.50
C LYS A 58 -16.61 22.09 -3.93
N GLU A 59 -15.62 21.68 -4.74
CA GLU A 59 -15.85 21.23 -6.11
C GLU A 59 -16.68 19.94 -6.15
N LEU A 60 -16.35 18.95 -5.30
CA LEU A 60 -17.02 17.65 -5.21
C LEU A 60 -18.51 17.78 -4.90
N LEU A 61 -18.88 18.76 -4.07
CA LEU A 61 -20.27 19.02 -3.67
C LEU A 61 -21.03 19.92 -4.64
N THR A 62 -20.45 20.34 -5.76
CA THR A 62 -21.18 21.13 -6.77
C THR A 62 -22.34 20.31 -7.33
N GLY A 63 -23.57 20.77 -7.10
CA GLY A 63 -24.80 20.06 -7.50
C GLY A 63 -25.38 19.11 -6.45
N PHE A 64 -24.79 19.05 -5.26
CA PHE A 64 -25.26 18.25 -4.12
C PHE A 64 -25.52 19.14 -2.90
N ASP A 65 -26.48 18.77 -2.04
CA ASP A 65 -26.68 19.49 -0.77
C ASP A 65 -25.64 19.00 0.25
N GLY A 66 -24.69 19.85 0.61
CA GLY A 66 -23.65 19.55 1.61
C GLY A 66 -24.22 19.12 2.97
N LYS A 67 -25.46 19.50 3.30
CA LYS A 67 -26.14 19.06 4.52
C LYS A 67 -26.47 17.57 4.54
N GLU A 68 -26.49 16.91 3.39
CA GLU A 68 -26.70 15.46 3.28
C GLU A 68 -25.43 14.66 3.53
N VAL A 69 -24.25 15.31 3.61
CA VAL A 69 -22.99 14.65 3.98
C VAL A 69 -23.03 14.28 5.46
N ALA A 70 -22.99 12.98 5.73
CA ALA A 70 -23.02 12.44 7.09
C ALA A 70 -21.62 12.17 7.64
N GLY A 71 -20.66 11.78 6.78
CA GLY A 71 -19.33 11.39 7.22
C GLY A 71 -18.22 11.65 6.22
N ILE A 72 -17.00 11.82 6.75
CA ILE A 72 -15.74 11.96 6.02
C ILE A 72 -14.74 10.93 6.56
N SER A 73 -13.91 10.36 5.70
CA SER A 73 -12.77 9.53 6.09
C SER A 73 -11.67 9.55 5.03
N PHE A 74 -10.58 8.86 5.31
CA PHE A 74 -9.32 8.99 4.59
C PHE A 74 -8.75 7.63 4.20
N GLY A 75 -8.17 7.56 3.01
CA GLY A 75 -7.01 6.74 2.69
C GLY A 75 -5.82 7.68 2.48
N GLY A 76 -4.65 7.37 3.02
CA GLY A 76 -3.51 8.29 2.90
C GLY A 76 -2.20 7.60 2.62
N GLN A 77 -1.31 8.29 1.90
CA GLN A 77 0.06 7.85 1.71
C GLN A 77 0.70 7.53 3.08
N MET A 78 1.17 6.29 3.21
CA MET A 78 1.69 5.79 4.48
C MET A 78 3.09 6.36 4.80
N HIS A 79 3.57 6.10 6.00
CA HIS A 79 4.98 6.27 6.41
C HIS A 79 5.55 7.70 6.46
N GLY A 80 4.83 8.71 5.98
CA GLY A 80 5.24 10.11 6.05
C GLY A 80 5.60 10.57 7.48
N LEU A 81 6.33 11.67 7.61
CA LEU A 81 6.59 12.29 8.90
C LEU A 81 6.13 13.76 8.86
N VAL A 82 5.07 14.05 9.60
CA VAL A 82 4.63 15.40 9.93
C VAL A 82 4.94 15.65 11.41
N ILE A 83 5.58 16.77 11.72
CA ILE A 83 5.92 17.16 13.09
C ILE A 83 5.49 18.60 13.36
N LEU A 84 4.75 18.77 14.45
CA LEU A 84 4.23 20.06 14.90
C LEU A 84 4.86 20.44 16.25
N ASP A 85 4.99 21.75 16.49
CA ASP A 85 5.33 22.27 17.81
C ASP A 85 4.08 22.49 18.69
N LYS A 86 4.29 23.00 19.91
CA LYS A 86 3.24 23.20 20.92
C LYS A 86 2.19 24.24 20.51
N GLU A 87 2.49 25.07 19.51
CA GLU A 87 1.58 26.03 18.89
C GLU A 87 0.87 25.45 17.65
N ASP A 88 0.98 24.14 17.41
CA ASP A 88 0.49 23.43 16.22
C ASP A 88 1.09 23.95 14.90
N CYS A 89 2.26 24.61 14.96
CA CYS A 89 2.95 25.07 13.76
C CYS A 89 3.79 23.93 13.18
N ILE A 90 3.75 23.78 11.85
CA ILE A 90 4.60 22.82 11.13
C ILE A 90 6.07 23.19 11.35
N ILE A 91 6.86 22.26 11.91
CA ILE A 91 8.28 22.51 12.22
C ILE A 91 9.13 22.55 10.95
N ARG A 92 8.78 21.71 9.96
CA ARG A 92 9.47 21.56 8.67
C ARG A 92 8.57 20.85 7.64
N PRO A 93 8.87 20.94 6.32
CA PRO A 93 8.19 20.13 5.31
C PRO A 93 8.20 18.65 5.65
N ALA A 94 7.09 17.97 5.37
CA ALA A 94 6.91 16.56 5.66
C ALA A 94 7.88 15.71 4.85
N ILE A 95 8.52 14.74 5.50
CA ILE A 95 9.43 13.80 4.84
C ILE A 95 8.61 12.58 4.38
N LEU A 96 8.59 12.31 3.07
CA LEU A 96 7.67 11.34 2.46
C LEU A 96 8.20 9.91 2.40
N TRP A 97 7.33 8.95 2.07
CA TRP A 97 7.65 7.51 2.03
C TRP A 97 8.67 7.12 0.97
N ASN A 98 8.74 7.89 -0.12
CA ASN A 98 9.69 7.70 -1.22
C ASN A 98 11.04 8.42 -0.96
N ASP A 99 11.24 8.96 0.25
CA ASP A 99 12.48 9.59 0.67
C ASP A 99 13.54 8.57 1.11
N GLY A 100 14.71 8.63 0.49
CA GLY A 100 15.83 7.73 0.71
C GLY A 100 16.88 8.22 1.72
N ARG A 101 16.71 9.38 2.37
CA ARG A 101 17.77 10.01 3.18
C ARG A 101 18.14 9.24 4.44
N THR A 102 17.29 8.30 4.86
CA THR A 102 17.35 7.62 6.16
C THR A 102 18.12 6.29 6.14
N LYS A 103 19.04 6.11 5.17
CA LYS A 103 19.77 4.85 4.99
C LYS A 103 20.57 4.47 6.24
N GLU A 104 21.31 5.43 6.82
CA GLU A 104 22.13 5.20 8.00
C GLU A 104 21.27 4.83 9.22
N GLU A 105 20.12 5.48 9.39
CA GLU A 105 19.18 5.19 10.47
C GLU A 105 18.54 3.81 10.30
N CYS A 106 18.26 3.38 9.07
CA CYS A 106 17.81 2.03 8.78
C CYS A 106 18.89 0.98 9.08
N GLU A 107 20.15 1.25 8.77
CA GLU A 107 21.27 0.37 9.12
C GLU A 107 21.44 0.27 10.64
N TYR A 108 21.31 1.38 11.37
CA TYR A 108 21.31 1.39 12.83
C TYR A 108 20.17 0.54 13.41
N LEU A 109 18.93 0.69 12.91
CA LEU A 109 17.79 -0.09 13.37
C LEU A 109 17.92 -1.59 13.02
N ASN A 110 18.33 -1.92 11.79
CA ASN A 110 18.38 -3.31 11.34
C ASN A 110 19.61 -4.07 11.88
N ASN A 111 20.76 -3.40 12.05
CA ASN A 111 22.02 -4.05 12.41
C ASN A 111 22.51 -3.66 13.81
N GLY A 112 22.33 -2.39 14.21
CA GLY A 112 22.71 -1.90 15.54
C GLY A 112 21.77 -2.39 16.64
N ILE A 113 20.46 -2.21 16.44
CA ILE A 113 19.43 -2.79 17.32
C ILE A 113 19.23 -4.29 16.98
N GLY A 114 19.25 -4.62 15.69
CA GLY A 114 19.13 -5.99 15.19
C GLY A 114 17.72 -6.32 14.72
N LYS A 115 17.61 -6.98 13.55
CA LYS A 115 16.33 -7.33 12.91
C LYS A 115 15.39 -8.14 13.82
N GLU A 116 15.93 -9.09 14.60
CA GLU A 116 15.11 -9.92 15.50
C GLU A 116 14.46 -9.08 16.61
N ALA A 117 15.22 -8.19 17.27
CA ALA A 117 14.69 -7.29 18.28
C ALA A 117 13.68 -6.31 17.69
N LEU A 118 14.02 -5.67 16.55
CA LEU A 118 13.14 -4.73 15.87
C LEU A 118 11.80 -5.37 15.44
N SER A 119 11.87 -6.57 14.87
CA SER A 119 10.70 -7.39 14.52
C SER A 119 9.91 -7.80 15.77
N GLY A 120 10.59 -8.10 16.88
CA GLY A 120 9.95 -8.34 18.17
C GLY A 120 9.16 -7.13 18.72
N TYR A 121 9.60 -5.91 18.42
CA TYR A 121 8.93 -4.67 18.85
C TYR A 121 7.81 -4.22 17.91
N THR A 122 7.92 -4.50 16.61
CA THR A 122 7.09 -3.85 15.57
C THR A 122 6.54 -4.78 14.49
N ALA A 123 6.87 -6.07 14.54
CA ALA A 123 6.61 -7.08 13.51
C ALA A 123 7.29 -6.84 12.15
N ASN A 124 8.13 -5.81 12.01
CA ASN A 124 8.72 -5.41 10.74
C ASN A 124 10.20 -5.02 10.90
N ILE A 125 10.91 -4.95 9.78
CA ILE A 125 12.27 -4.41 9.72
C ILE A 125 12.24 -2.96 9.20
N ALA A 126 13.35 -2.23 9.36
CA ALA A 126 13.46 -0.86 8.90
C ALA A 126 13.72 -0.78 7.39
N PHE A 127 12.97 0.08 6.73
CA PHE A 127 13.20 0.50 5.35
C PHE A 127 13.29 2.02 5.29
N THR A 128 14.07 2.52 4.34
CA THR A 128 14.04 3.95 4.02
C THR A 128 12.62 4.33 3.64
N GLY A 129 12.17 5.47 4.16
CA GLY A 129 10.80 5.94 3.96
C GLY A 129 9.88 5.69 5.17
N PHE A 130 10.23 4.79 6.09
CA PHE A 130 9.45 4.56 7.31
C PHE A 130 9.63 5.72 8.33
N THR A 131 8.66 5.89 9.22
CA THR A 131 8.59 7.06 10.13
C THR A 131 9.71 7.06 11.19
N ALA A 132 9.96 5.94 11.88
CA ALA A 132 10.99 5.88 12.92
C ALA A 132 12.42 6.24 12.43
N PRO A 133 12.91 5.73 11.26
CA PRO A 133 14.17 6.21 10.68
C PRO A 133 14.21 7.73 10.44
N LYS A 134 13.09 8.35 10.02
CA LYS A 134 13.02 9.80 9.80
C LYS A 134 13.15 10.59 11.11
N LEU A 135 12.53 10.10 12.19
CA LEU A 135 12.68 10.72 13.51
C LEU A 135 14.13 10.68 14.00
N LEU A 136 14.81 9.53 13.83
CA LEU A 136 16.24 9.41 14.15
C LEU A 136 17.09 10.36 13.30
N TRP A 137 16.75 10.50 12.02
CA TRP A 137 17.45 11.41 11.12
C TRP A 137 17.27 12.87 11.54
N VAL A 138 16.04 13.30 11.87
CA VAL A 138 15.77 14.66 12.38
C VAL A 138 16.51 14.89 13.69
N LYS A 139 16.51 13.93 14.61
CA LYS A 139 17.25 14.00 15.88
C LYS A 139 18.74 14.24 15.67
N LYS A 140 19.34 13.55 14.69
CA LYS A 140 20.78 13.62 14.40
C LYS A 140 21.16 14.88 13.63
N ASN A 141 20.38 15.24 12.60
CA ASN A 141 20.75 16.25 11.60
C ASN A 141 20.09 17.62 11.84
N GLU A 142 18.97 17.66 12.56
CA GLU A 142 18.18 18.86 12.86
C GLU A 142 17.77 18.88 14.36
N PRO A 143 18.72 18.83 15.30
CA PRO A 143 18.43 18.67 16.73
C PRO A 143 17.56 19.79 17.32
N GLU A 144 17.67 21.01 16.78
CA GLU A 144 16.81 22.15 17.16
C GLU A 144 15.34 21.92 16.76
N ASN A 145 15.11 21.35 15.58
CA ASN A 145 13.76 20.96 15.15
C ASN A 145 13.25 19.79 15.99
N PHE A 146 14.09 18.80 16.27
CA PHE A 146 13.71 17.65 17.09
C PHE A 146 13.26 18.07 18.49
N ALA A 147 13.98 19.01 19.11
CA ALA A 147 13.66 19.50 20.46
C ALA A 147 12.31 20.25 20.55
N ARG A 148 11.78 20.72 19.42
CA ARG A 148 10.50 21.45 19.34
C ARG A 148 9.28 20.54 19.16
N ILE A 149 9.49 19.26 18.87
CA ILE A 149 8.39 18.32 18.55
C ILE A 149 7.45 18.18 19.75
N ASP A 150 6.20 18.56 19.54
CA ASP A 150 5.08 18.33 20.47
C ASP A 150 4.16 17.22 19.95
N LYS A 151 3.93 17.17 18.62
CA LYS A 151 3.06 16.17 17.97
C LYS A 151 3.74 15.55 16.76
N ILE A 152 3.60 14.24 16.64
CA ILE A 152 4.03 13.44 15.49
C ILE A 152 2.77 12.89 14.81
N MET A 153 2.71 12.97 13.48
CA MET A 153 1.55 12.54 12.70
C MET A 153 1.99 11.93 11.36
N LEU A 154 1.15 11.05 10.82
CA LEU A 154 1.21 10.63 9.42
C LEU A 154 0.48 11.67 8.54
N PRO A 155 0.68 11.65 7.21
CA PRO A 155 0.08 12.64 6.31
C PRO A 155 -1.43 12.78 6.42
N LYS A 156 -2.19 11.67 6.44
CA LYS A 156 -3.65 11.74 6.61
C LYS A 156 -4.06 12.23 7.99
N ASP A 157 -3.28 11.93 9.02
CA ASP A 157 -3.59 12.28 10.40
C ASP A 157 -3.49 13.79 10.59
N TYR A 158 -2.55 14.45 9.90
CA TYR A 158 -2.49 15.91 9.86
C TYR A 158 -3.76 16.50 9.24
N LEU A 159 -4.25 15.92 8.14
CA LEU A 159 -5.49 16.38 7.51
C LEU A 159 -6.70 16.16 8.42
N SER A 160 -6.82 14.98 9.02
CA SER A 160 -7.87 14.68 10.01
C SER A 160 -7.80 15.62 11.21
N TYR A 161 -6.59 15.92 11.72
CA TYR A 161 -6.36 16.88 12.80
C TYR A 161 -6.81 18.29 12.43
N ARG A 162 -6.52 18.74 11.20
CA ARG A 162 -6.99 20.04 10.71
C ARG A 162 -8.50 20.11 10.60
N LEU A 163 -9.16 19.01 10.24
CA LEU A 163 -10.62 18.93 10.11
C LEU A 163 -11.35 18.78 11.46
N THR A 164 -10.72 18.19 12.49
CA THR A 164 -11.40 17.82 13.75
C THR A 164 -10.80 18.46 15.00
N GLY A 165 -9.51 18.79 14.99
CA GLY A 165 -8.72 19.15 16.17
C GLY A 165 -8.35 17.99 17.08
N VAL A 166 -8.61 16.74 16.66
CA VAL A 166 -8.30 15.55 17.46
C VAL A 166 -6.98 14.94 16.99
N HIS A 167 -5.99 14.85 17.87
CA HIS A 167 -4.70 14.20 17.57
C HIS A 167 -4.87 12.67 17.63
N ALA A 168 -5.23 12.10 16.49
CA ALA A 168 -5.56 10.68 16.34
C ALA A 168 -4.91 10.08 15.10
N THR A 169 -4.72 8.76 15.13
CA THR A 169 -4.33 7.92 14.00
C THR A 169 -5.09 6.62 14.07
N ASP A 170 -4.98 5.79 13.03
CA ASP A 170 -5.52 4.45 13.03
C ASP A 170 -4.41 3.39 13.08
N VAL A 171 -4.74 2.21 13.58
CA VAL A 171 -3.78 1.11 13.74
C VAL A 171 -3.20 0.61 12.41
N SER A 172 -3.91 0.75 11.28
CA SER A 172 -3.39 0.29 9.98
C SER A 172 -2.22 1.16 9.51
N ASP A 173 -2.34 2.49 9.58
CA ASP A 173 -1.29 3.41 9.15
C ASP A 173 -0.15 3.49 10.19
N ALA A 174 -0.51 3.48 11.48
CA ALA A 174 0.44 3.41 12.59
C ALA A 174 1.35 2.16 12.54
N SER A 175 0.85 1.05 11.98
CA SER A 175 1.66 -0.16 11.78
C SER A 175 2.88 0.10 10.88
N GLY A 176 2.77 1.05 9.95
CA GLY A 176 3.85 1.47 9.06
C GLY A 176 4.86 2.45 9.67
N MET A 177 4.68 2.88 10.93
CA MET A 177 5.58 3.86 11.55
C MET A 177 6.88 3.26 12.11
N LEU A 178 6.90 1.93 12.36
CA LEU A 178 7.88 1.26 13.25
C LEU A 178 7.91 1.84 14.67
N LEU A 179 6.77 2.34 15.13
CA LEU A 179 6.57 2.78 16.52
C LEU A 179 5.46 1.98 17.22
N LEU A 180 4.69 1.19 16.47
CA LEU A 180 3.57 0.39 16.96
C LEU A 180 4.03 -1.06 17.22
N ASP A 181 3.72 -1.60 18.40
CA ASP A 181 3.64 -3.05 18.60
C ASP A 181 2.37 -3.54 17.91
N VAL A 182 2.52 -3.99 16.67
CA VAL A 182 1.40 -4.41 15.80
C VAL A 182 0.54 -5.47 16.49
N LYS A 183 1.17 -6.48 17.11
CA LYS A 183 0.47 -7.59 17.76
C LYS A 183 -0.40 -7.13 18.93
N LYS A 184 0.10 -6.19 19.73
CA LYS A 184 -0.63 -5.65 20.89
C LYS A 184 -1.48 -4.42 20.55
N ARG A 185 -1.31 -3.86 19.36
CA ARG A 185 -2.03 -2.68 18.84
C ARG A 185 -1.87 -1.46 19.77
N GLN A 186 -0.64 -1.24 20.22
CA GLN A 186 -0.27 -0.13 21.09
C GLN A 186 1.12 0.40 20.73
N TRP A 187 1.45 1.61 21.14
CA TRP A 187 2.80 2.16 20.95
C TRP A 187 3.85 1.30 21.67
N SER A 188 4.97 1.03 20.99
CA SER A 188 6.12 0.32 21.57
C SER A 188 6.96 1.29 22.39
N LYS A 189 7.07 1.00 23.70
CA LYS A 189 7.89 1.77 24.63
C LYS A 189 9.37 1.71 24.26
N GLU A 190 9.82 0.55 23.81
CA GLU A 190 11.18 0.30 23.35
C GLU A 190 11.49 1.18 22.14
N MET A 191 10.62 1.23 21.14
CA MET A 191 10.82 2.09 19.96
C MET A 191 10.73 3.58 20.30
N CYS A 192 9.84 3.99 21.20
CA CYS A 192 9.82 5.36 21.70
C CYS A 192 11.16 5.74 22.36
N GLY A 193 11.72 4.85 23.19
CA GLY A 193 13.03 5.02 23.82
C GLY A 193 14.17 5.09 22.80
N ILE A 194 14.19 4.20 21.81
CA ILE A 194 15.20 4.18 20.73
C ILE A 194 15.17 5.50 19.94
N CYS A 195 13.97 5.97 19.56
CA CYS A 195 13.81 7.24 18.84
C CYS A 195 14.04 8.46 19.76
N GLY A 196 13.94 8.30 21.08
CA GLY A 196 14.04 9.39 22.05
C GLY A 196 12.83 10.33 22.01
N ILE A 197 11.64 9.77 21.85
CA ILE A 197 10.36 10.47 21.90
C ILE A 197 9.53 9.93 23.08
N SER A 198 8.52 10.68 23.52
CA SER A 198 7.54 10.20 24.49
C SER A 198 6.24 9.78 23.81
N GLU A 199 5.50 8.84 24.42
CA GLU A 199 4.17 8.44 23.94
C GLU A 199 3.18 9.61 23.89
N SER A 200 3.38 10.66 24.70
CA SER A 200 2.54 11.87 24.66
C SER A 200 2.67 12.68 23.37
N MET A 201 3.75 12.47 22.60
CA MET A 201 3.92 13.10 21.28
C MET A 201 3.20 12.32 20.17
N LEU A 202 2.75 11.10 20.47
CA LEU A 202 2.10 10.21 19.50
C LEU A 202 0.58 10.36 19.57
N PRO A 203 -0.11 10.18 18.43
CA PRO A 203 -1.55 10.28 18.38
C PRO A 203 -2.23 9.18 19.21
N LYS A 204 -3.47 9.44 19.63
CA LYS A 204 -4.32 8.37 20.15
C LYS A 204 -4.65 7.38 19.02
N LEU A 205 -4.58 6.09 19.33
CA LEU A 205 -4.87 5.00 18.40
C LEU A 205 -6.38 4.69 18.34
N TYR A 206 -6.86 4.44 17.13
CA TYR A 206 -8.23 4.03 16.80
C TYR A 206 -8.22 2.88 15.77
N GLU A 207 -9.34 2.18 15.64
CA GLU A 207 -9.63 1.41 14.44
C GLU A 207 -9.99 2.33 13.27
N SER A 208 -9.73 1.90 12.05
CA SER A 208 -9.90 2.75 10.86
C SER A 208 -11.34 3.24 10.63
N TYR A 209 -12.33 2.47 11.07
CA TYR A 209 -13.76 2.78 10.96
C TYR A 209 -14.34 3.48 12.20
N GLU A 210 -13.53 3.76 13.22
CA GLU A 210 -14.01 4.48 14.39
C GLU A 210 -14.10 5.98 14.12
N CYS A 211 -15.15 6.61 14.68
CA CYS A 211 -15.32 8.06 14.66
C CYS A 211 -14.29 8.71 15.61
N VAL A 212 -13.37 9.51 15.07
CA VAL A 212 -12.39 10.27 15.87
C VAL A 212 -12.96 11.57 16.40
N GLY A 213 -13.95 12.15 15.71
CA GLY A 213 -14.57 13.42 16.07
C GLY A 213 -15.58 13.88 15.03
N VAL A 214 -15.99 15.14 15.14
CA VAL A 214 -16.83 15.81 14.15
C VAL A 214 -16.04 16.90 13.42
N LEU A 215 -16.47 17.22 12.21
CA LEU A 215 -15.92 18.33 11.43
C LEU A 215 -16.06 19.63 12.23
N ARG A 216 -14.98 20.41 12.31
CA ARG A 216 -14.98 21.72 12.97
C ARG A 216 -16.05 22.63 12.36
N ARG A 217 -16.75 23.38 13.23
CA ARG A 217 -17.92 24.19 12.88
C ARG A 217 -17.62 25.19 11.76
N GLU A 218 -16.48 25.87 11.85
CA GLU A 218 -16.05 26.86 10.86
C GLU A 218 -15.81 26.23 9.47
N ILE A 219 -15.31 24.99 9.43
CA ILE A 219 -15.08 24.25 8.18
C ILE A 219 -16.41 23.75 7.62
N ALA A 220 -17.28 23.20 8.48
CA ALA A 220 -18.62 22.79 8.08
C ALA A 220 -19.42 23.93 7.45
N GLN A 221 -19.34 25.14 8.04
CA GLN A 221 -19.98 26.34 7.49
C GLN A 221 -19.39 26.76 6.14
N ASP A 222 -18.07 26.76 5.98
CA ASP A 222 -17.40 27.11 4.73
C ASP A 222 -17.68 26.11 3.59
N LEU A 223 -17.92 24.85 3.93
CA LEU A 223 -18.27 23.78 2.98
C LEU A 223 -19.78 23.61 2.76
N GLY A 224 -20.64 24.34 3.49
CA GLY A 224 -22.09 24.18 3.43
C GLY A 224 -22.60 22.84 4.00
N MET A 225 -21.83 22.21 4.88
CA MET A 225 -22.16 20.93 5.53
C MET A 225 -22.89 21.11 6.87
N GLY A 226 -23.46 20.02 7.39
CA GLY A 226 -24.07 20.00 8.73
C GLY A 226 -23.02 20.10 9.87
N GLU A 227 -23.44 20.55 11.05
CA GLU A 227 -22.52 20.70 12.21
C GLU A 227 -22.10 19.35 12.85
N ASN A 228 -22.72 18.24 12.44
CA ASN A 228 -22.50 16.91 13.03
C ASN A 228 -21.87 15.92 12.04
N VAL A 229 -21.20 16.39 10.98
CA VAL A 229 -20.48 15.49 10.05
C VAL A 229 -19.41 14.75 10.83
N LYS A 230 -19.54 13.43 10.91
CA LYS A 230 -18.57 12.57 11.59
C LYS A 230 -17.29 12.46 10.76
N VAL A 231 -16.16 12.34 11.42
CA VAL A 231 -14.88 12.06 10.78
C VAL A 231 -14.35 10.75 11.34
N ALA A 232 -14.13 9.76 10.47
CA ALA A 232 -13.52 8.49 10.86
C ALA A 232 -11.98 8.60 10.87
N ALA A 233 -11.31 7.70 11.58
CA ALA A 233 -9.84 7.68 11.67
C ALA A 233 -9.17 7.48 10.29
N GLY A 234 -9.85 6.76 9.39
CA GLY A 234 -9.32 6.42 8.07
C GLY A 234 -8.26 5.32 8.16
N ALA A 235 -7.55 5.09 7.06
CA ALA A 235 -6.55 4.03 6.97
C ALA A 235 -5.36 4.46 6.09
N GLY A 236 -4.25 3.72 6.18
CA GLY A 236 -3.21 3.82 5.17
C GLY A 236 -3.75 3.45 3.79
N ASP A 237 -3.22 4.04 2.72
CA ASP A 237 -3.71 3.91 1.34
C ASP A 237 -3.92 2.46 0.88
N ASN A 238 -3.00 1.55 1.20
CA ASN A 238 -3.08 0.14 0.87
C ASN A 238 -4.22 -0.56 1.64
N ALA A 239 -4.39 -0.23 2.93
CA ALA A 239 -5.46 -0.78 3.75
C ALA A 239 -6.85 -0.21 3.35
N ALA A 240 -6.93 1.08 3.01
CA ALA A 240 -8.14 1.68 2.44
C ALA A 240 -8.48 1.07 1.07
N SER A 241 -7.48 0.87 0.21
CA SER A 241 -7.68 0.19 -1.09
C SER A 241 -8.10 -1.28 -0.92
N ALA A 242 -7.61 -1.95 0.12
CA ALA A 242 -8.07 -3.30 0.46
C ALA A 242 -9.56 -3.31 0.81
N VAL A 243 -10.07 -2.32 1.56
CA VAL A 243 -11.51 -2.15 1.81
C VAL A 243 -12.28 -1.92 0.51
N ALA A 244 -11.80 -1.00 -0.35
CA ALA A 244 -12.43 -0.67 -1.63
C ALA A 244 -12.52 -1.85 -2.62
N THR A 245 -11.64 -2.83 -2.46
CA THR A 245 -11.60 -4.07 -3.28
C THR A 245 -12.31 -5.24 -2.61
N GLY A 246 -12.91 -5.02 -1.45
CA GLY A 246 -13.57 -6.06 -0.65
C GLY A 246 -12.59 -7.12 -0.14
N THR A 247 -11.37 -6.72 0.14
CA THR A 247 -10.30 -7.55 0.73
C THR A 247 -10.41 -7.50 2.24
N VAL A 248 -11.53 -7.99 2.75
CA VAL A 248 -11.89 -7.98 4.16
C VAL A 248 -12.17 -9.41 4.60
N GLY A 249 -11.71 -9.78 5.80
CA GLY A 249 -11.87 -11.13 6.34
C GLY A 249 -10.70 -12.07 6.01
N ASP A 250 -10.50 -13.06 6.89
CA ASP A 250 -9.35 -13.96 6.85
C ASP A 250 -9.21 -14.70 5.51
N GLY A 251 -8.03 -14.61 4.91
CA GLY A 251 -7.73 -15.24 3.61
C GLY A 251 -8.17 -14.43 2.38
N SER A 252 -8.86 -13.31 2.55
CA SER A 252 -9.16 -12.39 1.45
C SER A 252 -7.86 -11.79 0.90
N CYS A 253 -7.72 -11.79 -0.43
CA CYS A 253 -6.51 -11.33 -1.10
C CYS A 253 -6.82 -10.34 -2.23
N THR A 254 -5.94 -9.37 -2.43
CA THR A 254 -5.89 -8.52 -3.63
C THR A 254 -4.47 -8.44 -4.17
N ILE A 255 -4.37 -8.45 -5.50
CA ILE A 255 -3.14 -8.28 -6.26
C ILE A 255 -3.27 -6.99 -7.06
N SER A 256 -2.43 -6.00 -6.74
CA SER A 256 -2.26 -4.81 -7.56
C SER A 256 -1.08 -5.00 -8.50
N LEU A 257 -1.34 -5.00 -9.80
CA LEU A 257 -0.33 -5.16 -10.84
C LEU A 257 -0.08 -3.83 -11.57
N GLY A 258 0.52 -2.89 -10.84
CA GLY A 258 0.97 -1.59 -11.34
C GLY A 258 2.45 -1.61 -11.73
N THR A 259 3.07 -0.42 -11.82
CA THR A 259 4.54 -0.27 -12.01
C THR A 259 5.30 -1.19 -11.05
N SER A 260 4.98 -1.10 -9.76
CA SER A 260 5.28 -2.08 -8.72
C SER A 260 4.12 -3.08 -8.56
N GLY A 261 4.40 -4.20 -7.92
CA GLY A 261 3.39 -5.21 -7.58
C GLY A 261 3.10 -5.19 -6.08
N THR A 262 1.85 -5.31 -5.69
CA THR A 262 1.48 -5.51 -4.27
C THR A 262 0.55 -6.70 -4.16
N ILE A 263 0.84 -7.59 -3.21
CA ILE A 263 -0.11 -8.57 -2.73
C ILE A 263 -0.52 -8.19 -1.32
N PHE A 264 -1.83 -8.03 -1.09
CA PHE A 264 -2.41 -7.72 0.21
C PHE A 264 -3.29 -8.90 0.63
N ILE A 265 -3.03 -9.47 1.80
CA ILE A 265 -3.70 -10.67 2.31
C ILE A 265 -4.21 -10.35 3.70
N SER A 266 -5.54 -10.23 3.86
CA SER A 266 -6.15 -10.06 5.18
C SER A 266 -5.99 -11.35 5.98
N SER A 267 -5.68 -11.21 7.26
CA SER A 267 -5.63 -12.30 8.22
C SER A 267 -6.35 -11.95 9.51
N GLY A 268 -7.21 -12.86 9.96
CA GLY A 268 -7.94 -12.75 11.22
C GLY A 268 -7.05 -12.85 12.46
N SER A 269 -5.78 -13.21 12.31
CA SER A 269 -4.82 -13.35 13.41
C SER A 269 -3.47 -12.75 13.06
N PHE A 270 -2.77 -12.22 14.06
CA PHE A 270 -1.41 -11.72 13.89
C PHE A 270 -0.46 -12.84 13.43
N ARG A 271 0.27 -12.60 12.34
CA ARG A 271 1.26 -13.51 11.76
C ARG A 271 2.47 -12.71 11.28
N VAL A 272 3.66 -13.28 11.45
CA VAL A 272 4.92 -12.75 10.93
C VAL A 272 5.89 -13.92 10.76
N ASP A 273 6.65 -13.94 9.68
CA ASP A 273 7.69 -14.96 9.48
C ASP A 273 9.04 -14.50 10.04
N LYS A 274 9.96 -15.45 10.22
CA LYS A 274 11.28 -15.19 10.79
C LYS A 274 12.18 -14.27 9.94
N ASN A 275 11.88 -14.09 8.66
CA ASN A 275 12.68 -13.28 7.74
C ASN A 275 12.04 -11.91 7.46
N ASN A 276 10.84 -11.64 8.01
CA ASN A 276 10.04 -10.46 7.65
C ASN A 276 9.90 -10.31 6.12
N ALA A 277 9.64 -11.42 5.45
CA ALA A 277 9.49 -11.49 4.00
C ALA A 277 8.26 -10.71 3.52
N LEU A 278 7.20 -10.71 4.33
CA LEU A 278 6.01 -9.88 4.16
C LEU A 278 5.92 -8.88 5.31
N HIS A 279 5.40 -7.69 5.01
CA HIS A 279 5.04 -6.73 6.03
C HIS A 279 3.83 -7.25 6.81
N ALA A 280 3.88 -7.16 8.14
CA ALA A 280 2.79 -7.54 9.02
C ALA A 280 2.21 -6.30 9.69
N PHE A 281 1.00 -5.91 9.32
CA PHE A 281 0.34 -4.68 9.77
C PHE A 281 -1.10 -4.97 10.23
N CYS A 282 -1.73 -4.02 10.90
CA CYS A 282 -3.19 -4.06 11.12
C CYS A 282 -3.90 -3.74 9.79
N ASP A 283 -5.06 -4.36 9.54
CA ASP A 283 -5.92 -3.97 8.42
C ASP A 283 -6.94 -2.90 8.84
N ALA A 284 -7.72 -2.41 7.87
CA ALA A 284 -8.75 -1.39 8.12
C ALA A 284 -10.12 -1.99 8.54
N GLY A 285 -10.21 -3.32 8.68
CA GLY A 285 -11.41 -4.06 9.09
C GLY A 285 -11.38 -4.53 10.55
N GLY A 286 -10.34 -4.16 11.31
CA GLY A 286 -10.17 -4.54 12.71
C GLY A 286 -9.33 -5.79 12.94
N ALA A 287 -8.69 -6.33 11.90
CA ALA A 287 -7.82 -7.49 11.95
C ALA A 287 -6.38 -7.13 11.53
N TYR A 288 -5.67 -8.07 10.92
CA TYR A 288 -4.29 -7.91 10.45
C TYR A 288 -4.22 -8.15 8.95
N HIS A 289 -3.11 -7.77 8.34
CA HIS A 289 -2.79 -8.19 6.99
C HIS A 289 -1.31 -8.48 6.83
N LEU A 290 -1.02 -9.31 5.83
CA LEU A 290 0.31 -9.49 5.28
C LEU A 290 0.37 -8.76 3.93
N MET A 291 1.44 -8.01 3.71
CA MET A 291 1.66 -7.29 2.46
C MET A 291 3.02 -7.65 1.86
N GLY A 292 3.00 -8.17 0.64
CA GLY A 292 4.19 -8.35 -0.18
C GLY A 292 4.31 -7.22 -1.18
N CYS A 293 5.47 -6.57 -1.23
CA CYS A 293 5.75 -5.48 -2.16
C CYS A 293 6.85 -5.90 -3.13
N MET A 294 6.54 -5.93 -4.42
CA MET A 294 7.50 -6.12 -5.51
C MET A 294 7.88 -4.77 -6.09
N LEU A 295 9.17 -4.45 -6.13
CA LEU A 295 9.64 -3.17 -6.66
C LEU A 295 9.45 -3.02 -8.17
N SER A 296 9.44 -4.14 -8.90
CA SER A 296 9.26 -4.16 -10.35
C SER A 296 8.26 -5.25 -10.74
N ALA A 297 7.10 -4.84 -11.28
CA ALA A 297 6.06 -5.76 -11.73
C ALA A 297 5.61 -5.42 -13.16
N ALA A 298 4.57 -4.59 -13.37
CA ALA A 298 4.21 -4.16 -14.72
C ALA A 298 5.32 -3.32 -15.39
N SER A 299 6.20 -2.70 -14.59
CA SER A 299 7.40 -2.04 -15.09
C SER A 299 8.35 -2.99 -15.80
N CYS A 300 8.41 -4.28 -15.45
CA CYS A 300 9.21 -5.27 -16.17
C CYS A 300 8.71 -5.45 -17.60
N ASN A 301 7.39 -5.58 -17.77
CA ASN A 301 6.80 -5.68 -19.11
C ASN A 301 7.04 -4.37 -19.89
N LYS A 302 6.85 -3.20 -19.26
CA LYS A 302 7.15 -1.91 -19.92
C LYS A 302 8.62 -1.80 -20.35
N TRP A 303 9.55 -2.15 -19.46
CA TRP A 303 10.99 -2.15 -19.75
C TRP A 303 11.33 -3.07 -20.92
N TRP A 304 10.78 -4.28 -20.92
CA TRP A 304 11.01 -5.26 -21.98
C TRP A 304 10.45 -4.78 -23.33
N MET A 305 9.20 -4.30 -23.33
CA MET A 305 8.50 -3.91 -24.55
C MET A 305 9.03 -2.59 -25.14
N ASP A 306 9.06 -1.53 -24.33
CA ASP A 306 9.49 -0.20 -24.78
C ASP A 306 11.01 -0.12 -24.92
N GLY A 307 11.73 -0.65 -23.92
CA GLY A 307 13.16 -0.42 -23.76
C GLY A 307 14.04 -1.44 -24.49
N ILE A 308 13.59 -2.69 -24.63
CA ILE A 308 14.39 -3.76 -25.26
C ILE A 308 13.87 -4.12 -26.65
N ILE A 309 12.57 -4.38 -26.79
CA ILE A 309 11.98 -4.74 -28.09
C ILE A 309 11.75 -3.49 -28.97
N GLY A 310 11.36 -2.37 -28.36
CA GLY A 310 11.07 -1.12 -29.06
C GLY A 310 9.65 -1.06 -29.65
N VAL A 311 8.66 -1.65 -28.96
CA VAL A 311 7.25 -1.70 -29.41
C VAL A 311 6.32 -1.13 -28.34
N THR A 312 5.24 -0.47 -28.78
CA THR A 312 4.24 0.14 -27.90
C THR A 312 2.90 -0.59 -27.91
N ASP A 313 2.65 -1.44 -28.92
CA ASP A 313 1.47 -2.30 -28.99
C ASP A 313 1.78 -3.65 -28.32
N TYR A 314 1.54 -3.71 -27.00
CA TYR A 314 1.91 -4.88 -26.22
C TYR A 314 1.03 -6.08 -26.54
N GLY A 315 -0.25 -5.84 -26.83
CA GLY A 315 -1.20 -6.91 -27.16
C GLY A 315 -0.74 -7.66 -28.39
N LYS A 316 -0.42 -6.93 -29.46
CA LYS A 316 0.02 -7.50 -30.73
C LYS A 316 1.31 -8.32 -30.62
N GLU A 317 2.32 -7.83 -29.89
CA GLU A 317 3.57 -8.60 -29.70
C GLU A 317 3.32 -9.88 -28.87
N GLN A 318 2.31 -9.87 -28.00
CA GLN A 318 1.97 -11.00 -27.12
C GLN A 318 1.01 -12.01 -27.76
N GLU A 319 0.44 -11.74 -28.94
CA GLU A 319 -0.53 -12.62 -29.63
C GLU A 319 0.03 -14.01 -29.95
N GLY A 320 1.34 -14.10 -30.22
CA GLY A 320 2.02 -15.37 -30.56
C GLY A 320 2.33 -16.28 -29.36
N ILE A 321 2.03 -15.85 -28.13
CA ILE A 321 2.32 -16.63 -26.93
C ILE A 321 1.21 -17.67 -26.71
N ALA A 322 1.48 -18.92 -27.08
CA ALA A 322 0.51 -20.02 -27.00
C ALA A 322 0.91 -21.10 -25.97
N ASP A 323 2.19 -21.43 -25.85
CA ASP A 323 2.69 -22.57 -25.08
C ASP A 323 2.93 -22.23 -23.60
N LEU A 324 1.84 -21.83 -22.94
CA LEU A 324 1.85 -21.50 -21.51
C LEU A 324 2.26 -22.71 -20.66
N GLY A 325 3.12 -22.46 -19.66
CA GLY A 325 3.59 -23.51 -18.76
C GLY A 325 4.70 -24.41 -19.32
N GLU A 326 5.13 -24.23 -20.56
CA GLU A 326 6.16 -25.07 -21.21
C GLU A 326 7.48 -24.34 -21.52
N ASN A 327 7.51 -23.02 -21.39
CA ASN A 327 8.69 -22.22 -21.67
C ASN A 327 9.89 -22.60 -20.79
N HIS A 328 11.04 -22.90 -21.39
CA HIS A 328 12.28 -23.28 -20.68
C HIS A 328 13.08 -22.08 -20.17
N VAL A 329 12.74 -20.86 -20.62
CA VAL A 329 13.36 -19.62 -20.16
C VAL A 329 12.67 -19.14 -18.87
N TYR A 330 13.47 -18.76 -17.89
CA TYR A 330 13.01 -18.11 -16.67
C TYR A 330 13.53 -16.68 -16.58
N TYR A 331 12.74 -15.82 -15.94
CA TYR A 331 13.08 -14.44 -15.68
C TYR A 331 12.91 -14.09 -14.19
N LEU A 332 13.96 -13.59 -13.55
CA LEU A 332 13.86 -12.95 -12.23
C LEU A 332 13.55 -11.46 -12.43
N PRO A 333 12.44 -10.91 -11.88
CA PRO A 333 11.98 -9.55 -12.19
C PRO A 333 12.63 -8.43 -11.38
N TYR A 334 13.78 -8.64 -10.75
CA TYR A 334 14.36 -7.73 -9.75
C TYR A 334 15.14 -6.55 -10.35
N LEU A 335 14.60 -5.85 -11.35
CA LEU A 335 15.30 -4.77 -12.06
C LEU A 335 15.79 -3.62 -11.15
N MET A 336 15.12 -3.41 -10.01
CA MET A 336 15.37 -2.31 -9.08
C MET A 336 15.84 -2.77 -7.69
N GLY A 337 16.38 -3.99 -7.57
CA GLY A 337 16.41 -4.68 -6.28
C GLY A 337 15.07 -5.34 -5.98
N GLU A 338 14.94 -5.93 -4.80
CA GLU A 338 13.66 -6.47 -4.35
C GLU A 338 13.40 -6.26 -2.85
N ARG A 339 12.12 -6.02 -2.51
CA ARG A 339 11.62 -6.00 -1.14
C ARG A 339 11.09 -7.39 -0.77
N SER A 340 9.88 -7.76 -1.18
CA SER A 340 9.30 -9.05 -0.80
C SER A 340 9.60 -10.15 -1.83
N PRO A 341 9.93 -11.38 -1.39
CA PRO A 341 10.16 -11.82 0.00
C PRO A 341 11.62 -11.68 0.48
N TYR A 342 12.54 -11.23 -0.39
CA TYR A 342 13.99 -11.43 -0.17
C TYR A 342 14.69 -10.37 0.68
N ASN A 343 14.14 -9.16 0.72
CA ASN A 343 14.70 -7.96 1.33
C ASN A 343 16.14 -7.71 0.86
N ASP A 344 16.33 -7.70 -0.46
CA ASP A 344 17.63 -7.66 -1.13
C ASP A 344 17.71 -6.49 -2.12
N PRO A 345 18.29 -5.34 -1.71
CA PRO A 345 18.42 -4.18 -2.59
C PRO A 345 19.41 -4.39 -3.75
N ASP A 346 20.27 -5.40 -3.66
CA ASP A 346 21.30 -5.69 -4.66
C ASP A 346 20.79 -6.65 -5.74
N ALA A 347 19.67 -7.34 -5.52
CA ALA A 347 19.05 -8.24 -6.49
C ALA A 347 18.87 -7.59 -7.86
N ARG A 348 19.17 -8.31 -8.95
CA ARG A 348 19.04 -7.79 -10.33
C ARG A 348 18.26 -8.74 -11.22
N GLY A 349 17.74 -8.19 -12.32
CA GLY A 349 17.04 -8.98 -13.33
C GLY A 349 17.93 -10.04 -13.97
N VAL A 350 17.38 -11.23 -14.20
CA VAL A 350 18.13 -12.38 -14.76
C VAL A 350 17.26 -13.11 -15.77
N PHE A 351 17.76 -13.36 -16.97
CA PHE A 351 17.25 -14.40 -17.85
C PHE A 351 18.15 -15.64 -17.72
N ILE A 352 17.54 -16.82 -17.57
CA ILE A 352 18.26 -18.10 -17.48
C ILE A 352 17.52 -19.19 -18.25
N GLY A 353 18.27 -20.15 -18.80
CA GLY A 353 17.71 -21.25 -19.58
C GLY A 353 17.63 -21.01 -21.09
N MET A 354 18.26 -19.95 -21.61
CA MET A 354 18.25 -19.67 -23.05
C MET A 354 19.04 -20.72 -23.87
N THR A 355 18.54 -21.00 -25.06
CA THR A 355 19.14 -21.85 -26.10
C THR A 355 19.23 -21.10 -27.43
N MET A 356 19.86 -21.68 -28.46
CA MET A 356 19.88 -21.08 -29.80
C MET A 356 18.48 -20.90 -30.41
N ASP A 357 17.53 -21.73 -29.99
CA ASP A 357 16.13 -21.69 -30.45
C ASP A 357 15.28 -20.68 -29.66
N THR A 358 15.82 -20.03 -28.63
CA THR A 358 15.07 -19.05 -27.84
C THR A 358 14.82 -17.79 -28.67
N GLY A 359 13.54 -17.51 -28.93
CA GLY A 359 13.09 -16.35 -29.68
C GLY A 359 12.48 -15.26 -28.81
N ARG A 360 11.92 -14.26 -29.50
CA ARG A 360 11.17 -13.17 -28.86
C ARG A 360 9.94 -13.67 -28.08
N PRO A 361 9.10 -14.59 -28.59
CA PRO A 361 7.94 -15.07 -27.85
C PRO A 361 8.29 -15.69 -26.50
N GLU A 362 9.31 -16.55 -26.44
CA GLU A 362 9.74 -17.23 -25.22
C GLU A 362 10.30 -16.22 -24.20
N MET A 363 11.07 -15.23 -24.65
CA MET A 363 11.60 -14.19 -23.77
C MET A 363 10.49 -13.29 -23.23
N THR A 364 9.53 -12.87 -24.06
CA THR A 364 8.38 -12.07 -23.63
C THR A 364 7.49 -12.84 -22.66
N GLN A 365 7.22 -14.12 -22.94
CA GLN A 365 6.48 -14.99 -22.04
C GLN A 365 7.21 -15.16 -20.69
N ALA A 366 8.54 -15.34 -20.71
CA ALA A 366 9.34 -15.44 -19.49
C ALA A 366 9.23 -14.19 -18.62
N VAL A 367 9.18 -12.98 -19.20
CA VAL A 367 8.98 -11.73 -18.43
C VAL A 367 7.64 -11.73 -17.70
N LEU A 368 6.55 -12.08 -18.39
CA LEU A 368 5.21 -12.13 -17.78
C LEU A 368 5.12 -13.20 -16.69
N GLU A 369 5.66 -14.39 -16.96
CA GLU A 369 5.70 -15.52 -16.02
C GLU A 369 6.60 -15.24 -14.81
N GLY A 370 7.76 -14.59 -15.03
CA GLY A 370 8.69 -14.24 -13.97
C GLY A 370 8.09 -13.32 -12.91
N VAL A 371 7.28 -12.35 -13.33
CA VAL A 371 6.50 -11.51 -12.39
C VAL A 371 5.44 -12.33 -11.66
N ALA A 372 4.73 -13.23 -12.34
CA ALA A 372 3.75 -14.10 -11.70
C ALA A 372 4.38 -15.07 -10.69
N PHE A 373 5.56 -15.61 -10.98
CA PHE A 373 6.32 -16.45 -10.05
C PHE A 373 6.85 -15.67 -8.85
N ALA A 374 7.32 -14.43 -9.03
CA ALA A 374 7.73 -13.59 -7.91
C ALA A 374 6.54 -13.19 -7.01
N LEU A 375 5.36 -12.92 -7.59
CA LEU A 375 4.12 -12.78 -6.80
C LEU A 375 3.82 -14.06 -6.01
N ARG A 376 4.05 -15.22 -6.64
CA ARG A 376 3.88 -16.52 -5.98
C ARG A 376 4.83 -16.72 -4.81
N ASP A 377 6.06 -16.23 -4.86
CA ASP A 377 6.96 -16.32 -3.71
C ASP A 377 6.36 -15.67 -2.46
N SER A 378 5.73 -14.49 -2.60
CA SER A 378 5.01 -13.84 -1.50
C SER A 378 3.79 -14.65 -1.05
N PHE A 379 3.08 -15.26 -2.00
CA PHE A 379 1.93 -16.12 -1.74
C PHE A 379 2.29 -17.37 -0.93
N GLU A 380 3.41 -18.02 -1.24
CA GLU A 380 3.89 -19.20 -0.52
C GLU A 380 4.35 -18.86 0.91
N VAL A 381 4.89 -17.65 1.15
CA VAL A 381 5.18 -17.19 2.51
C VAL A 381 3.89 -17.12 3.33
N ALA A 382 2.84 -16.50 2.79
CA ALA A 382 1.54 -16.42 3.47
C ALA A 382 0.92 -17.81 3.74
N LYS A 383 0.99 -18.73 2.78
CA LYS A 383 0.56 -20.13 2.96
C LYS A 383 1.35 -20.84 4.05
N SER A 384 2.67 -20.63 4.12
CA SER A 384 3.52 -21.23 5.15
C SER A 384 3.16 -20.76 6.56
N LEU A 385 2.56 -19.58 6.69
CA LEU A 385 2.02 -19.04 7.92
C LEU A 385 0.60 -19.55 8.23
N GLY A 386 0.05 -20.45 7.41
CA GLY A 386 -1.24 -21.10 7.62
C GLY A 386 -2.45 -20.38 7.01
N ILE A 387 -2.24 -19.34 6.21
CA ILE A 387 -3.34 -18.64 5.53
C ILE A 387 -3.79 -19.45 4.32
N GLN A 388 -5.10 -19.68 4.22
CA GLN A 388 -5.73 -20.27 3.04
C GLN A 388 -6.21 -19.16 2.12
N ILE A 389 -5.81 -19.20 0.85
CA ILE A 389 -6.20 -18.20 -0.15
C ILE A 389 -6.69 -18.95 -1.37
N GLU A 390 -7.99 -18.84 -1.63
CA GLU A 390 -8.67 -19.53 -2.75
C GLU A 390 -8.95 -18.61 -3.94
N ARG A 391 -8.93 -17.30 -3.67
CA ARG A 391 -9.22 -16.26 -4.65
C ARG A 391 -8.54 -14.94 -4.30
N ALA A 392 -8.26 -14.16 -5.33
CA ALA A 392 -7.79 -12.80 -5.19
C ALA A 392 -8.56 -11.88 -6.14
N LYS A 393 -8.75 -10.62 -5.76
CA LYS A 393 -9.11 -9.58 -6.73
C LYS A 393 -7.82 -9.12 -7.42
N ILE A 394 -7.91 -8.75 -8.68
CA ILE A 394 -6.76 -8.24 -9.44
C ILE A 394 -7.07 -6.89 -10.08
N CYS A 395 -6.20 -5.91 -9.84
CA CYS A 395 -6.34 -4.54 -10.33
C CYS A 395 -5.02 -3.99 -10.91
N GLY A 396 -5.08 -2.79 -11.48
CA GLY A 396 -3.90 -2.09 -12.02
C GLY A 396 -3.63 -2.33 -13.51
N GLY A 397 -2.62 -1.65 -14.05
CA GLY A 397 -2.35 -1.61 -15.50
C GLY A 397 -2.11 -2.98 -16.13
N GLY A 398 -1.41 -3.87 -15.44
CA GLY A 398 -1.16 -5.24 -15.92
C GLY A 398 -2.42 -6.12 -15.93
N ALA A 399 -3.41 -5.84 -15.07
CA ALA A 399 -4.67 -6.58 -15.01
C ALA A 399 -5.55 -6.39 -16.26
N LYS A 400 -5.24 -5.39 -17.10
CA LYS A 400 -5.89 -5.17 -18.39
C LYS A 400 -5.54 -6.27 -19.41
N SER A 401 -4.39 -6.93 -19.29
CA SER A 401 -3.96 -8.01 -20.19
C SER A 401 -4.71 -9.32 -19.88
N PRO A 402 -5.53 -9.87 -20.80
CA PRO A 402 -6.18 -11.16 -20.60
C PRO A 402 -5.18 -12.30 -20.47
N LEU A 403 -4.11 -12.28 -21.28
CA LEU A 403 -3.03 -13.25 -21.22
C LEU A 403 -2.38 -13.26 -19.84
N TRP A 404 -2.05 -12.08 -19.30
CA TRP A 404 -1.35 -12.01 -18.02
C TRP A 404 -2.22 -12.45 -16.85
N LYS A 405 -3.51 -12.10 -16.85
CA LYS A 405 -4.47 -12.64 -15.88
C LYS A 405 -4.55 -14.16 -15.93
N LYS A 406 -4.56 -14.75 -17.13
CA LYS A 406 -4.53 -16.21 -17.30
C LYS A 406 -3.25 -16.81 -16.70
N ILE A 407 -2.08 -16.23 -16.99
CA ILE A 407 -0.80 -16.67 -16.41
C ILE A 407 -0.86 -16.62 -14.88
N ILE A 408 -1.26 -15.49 -14.28
CA ILE A 408 -1.28 -15.32 -12.82
C ILE A 408 -2.25 -16.29 -12.16
N ALA A 409 -3.47 -16.45 -12.69
CA ALA A 409 -4.46 -17.37 -12.14
C ALA A 409 -3.92 -18.81 -12.07
N ASN A 410 -3.22 -19.26 -13.12
CA ASN A 410 -2.66 -20.60 -13.21
C ASN A 410 -1.37 -20.78 -12.41
N VAL A 411 -0.50 -19.76 -12.36
CA VAL A 411 0.73 -19.80 -11.55
C VAL A 411 0.41 -19.89 -10.07
N LEU A 412 -0.53 -19.07 -9.59
CA LEU A 412 -0.98 -19.06 -8.19
C LEU A 412 -1.96 -20.19 -7.87
N ASN A 413 -2.57 -20.78 -8.90
CA ASN A 413 -3.64 -21.77 -8.83
C ASN A 413 -4.84 -21.31 -7.97
N ILE A 414 -5.33 -20.10 -8.25
CA ILE A 414 -6.48 -19.49 -7.58
C ILE A 414 -7.38 -18.76 -8.57
N LYS A 415 -8.62 -18.48 -8.16
CA LYS A 415 -9.54 -17.65 -8.94
C LYS A 415 -9.11 -16.19 -8.88
N LEU A 416 -9.15 -15.48 -10.01
CA LEU A 416 -8.93 -14.04 -10.05
C LEU A 416 -10.22 -13.32 -10.39
N ASP A 417 -10.75 -12.57 -9.42
CA ASP A 417 -11.94 -11.76 -9.60
C ASP A 417 -11.56 -10.38 -10.15
N ILE A 418 -12.29 -9.91 -11.16
CA ILE A 418 -12.12 -8.61 -11.81
C ILE A 418 -13.26 -7.72 -11.33
N LEU A 419 -12.92 -6.55 -10.78
CA LEU A 419 -13.90 -5.62 -10.26
C LEU A 419 -14.60 -4.83 -11.38
N GLU A 420 -15.84 -4.43 -11.13
CA GLU A 420 -16.58 -3.55 -12.04
C GLU A 420 -15.99 -2.14 -12.06
N THR A 421 -15.63 -1.63 -10.90
CA THR A 421 -15.01 -0.31 -10.70
C THR A 421 -13.79 -0.41 -9.79
N GLU A 422 -12.79 0.44 -10.04
CA GLU A 422 -11.55 0.51 -9.27
C GLU A 422 -11.33 1.96 -8.83
N GLU A 423 -11.98 2.35 -7.72
CA GLU A 423 -11.90 3.73 -7.21
C GLU A 423 -10.82 3.94 -6.13
N GLY A 424 -10.16 2.85 -5.72
CA GLY A 424 -8.99 2.86 -4.83
C GLY A 424 -9.29 3.35 -3.42
N ALA A 425 -8.27 3.93 -2.78
CA ALA A 425 -8.31 4.35 -1.39
C ALA A 425 -9.43 5.38 -1.08
N ALA A 426 -9.85 6.19 -2.06
CA ALA A 426 -10.94 7.16 -1.88
C ALA A 426 -12.27 6.44 -1.59
N LEU A 427 -12.60 5.38 -2.33
CA LEU A 427 -13.79 4.58 -2.05
C LEU A 427 -13.69 3.87 -0.69
N GLY A 428 -12.51 3.34 -0.36
CA GLY A 428 -12.25 2.76 0.95
C GLY A 428 -12.50 3.74 2.10
N GLY A 429 -12.05 4.98 1.94
CA GLY A 429 -12.37 6.09 2.85
C GLY A 429 -13.90 6.27 2.97
N ALA A 430 -14.61 6.45 1.86
CA ALA A 430 -16.07 6.66 1.91
C ALA A 430 -16.81 5.50 2.61
N MET A 431 -16.38 4.25 2.40
CA MET A 431 -16.92 3.08 3.08
C MET A 431 -16.64 3.11 4.60
N LEU A 432 -15.41 3.47 5.01
CA LEU A 432 -15.07 3.63 6.44
C LEU A 432 -15.88 4.76 7.09
N ALA A 433 -16.13 5.86 6.38
CA ALA A 433 -17.01 6.93 6.85
C ALA A 433 -18.45 6.45 7.04
N ALA A 434 -18.97 5.63 6.12
CA ALA A 434 -20.29 5.05 6.21
C ALA A 434 -20.45 4.12 7.44
N VAL A 435 -19.44 3.29 7.72
CA VAL A 435 -19.39 2.46 8.93
C VAL A 435 -19.33 3.32 10.21
N ALA A 436 -18.48 4.35 10.25
CA ALA A 436 -18.40 5.28 11.40
C ALA A 436 -19.74 6.02 11.66
N CYS A 437 -20.52 6.23 10.60
CA CYS A 437 -21.85 6.81 10.67
C CYS A 437 -22.93 5.83 11.14
N GLY A 438 -22.68 4.52 11.05
CA GLY A 438 -23.64 3.46 11.36
C GLY A 438 -24.54 3.09 10.17
N GLU A 439 -24.17 3.47 8.95
CA GLU A 439 -24.89 3.07 7.73
C GLU A 439 -24.70 1.57 7.44
N PHE A 440 -23.50 1.05 7.75
CA PHE A 440 -23.16 -0.36 7.74
C PHE A 440 -22.71 -0.77 9.14
N ALA A 441 -23.02 -2.00 9.56
CA ALA A 441 -22.68 -2.52 10.87
C ALA A 441 -21.16 -2.71 11.04
N ASP A 442 -20.48 -3.10 9.96
CA ASP A 442 -19.04 -3.27 9.91
C ASP A 442 -18.46 -3.07 8.49
N VAL A 443 -17.13 -3.11 8.39
CA VAL A 443 -16.41 -2.93 7.12
C VAL A 443 -16.67 -4.07 6.12
N LYS A 444 -17.01 -5.26 6.61
CA LYS A 444 -17.31 -6.40 5.76
C LYS A 444 -18.66 -6.21 5.07
N GLU A 445 -19.69 -5.77 5.79
CA GLU A 445 -20.99 -5.43 5.22
C GLU A 445 -20.87 -4.32 4.17
N ALA A 446 -20.11 -3.25 4.48
CA ALA A 446 -19.85 -2.17 3.54
C ALA A 446 -19.21 -2.69 2.23
N ALA A 447 -18.26 -3.62 2.33
CA ALA A 447 -17.60 -4.26 1.19
C ALA A 447 -18.56 -5.14 0.37
N GLU A 448 -19.36 -5.99 1.03
CA GLU A 448 -20.32 -6.87 0.35
C GLU A 448 -21.40 -6.09 -0.41
N LYS A 449 -21.80 -4.92 0.10
CA LYS A 449 -22.81 -4.06 -0.55
C LYS A 449 -22.24 -3.24 -1.71
N THR A 450 -21.03 -2.72 -1.55
CA THR A 450 -20.43 -1.74 -2.47
C THR A 450 -19.64 -2.39 -3.61
N VAL A 451 -18.91 -3.47 -3.33
CA VAL A 451 -17.92 -4.03 -4.25
C VAL A 451 -18.57 -5.05 -5.19
N LYS A 452 -18.51 -4.77 -6.50
CA LYS A 452 -19.11 -5.62 -7.54
C LYS A 452 -18.04 -6.32 -8.37
N ILE A 453 -18.20 -7.63 -8.53
CA ILE A 453 -17.36 -8.46 -9.39
C ILE A 453 -17.98 -8.48 -10.79
N LYS A 454 -17.20 -8.08 -11.78
CA LYS A 454 -17.59 -8.07 -13.20
C LYS A 454 -17.36 -9.42 -13.87
N ASP A 455 -16.24 -10.07 -13.58
CA ASP A 455 -15.83 -11.31 -14.22
C ASP A 455 -14.82 -12.07 -13.32
N THR A 456 -14.63 -13.36 -13.57
CA THR A 456 -13.68 -14.19 -12.84
C THR A 456 -12.87 -15.06 -13.80
N VAL A 457 -11.54 -14.96 -13.73
CA VAL A 457 -10.62 -15.88 -14.41
C VAL A 457 -10.40 -17.11 -13.54
N LEU A 458 -10.71 -18.29 -14.07
CA LEU A 458 -10.50 -19.57 -13.39
C LEU A 458 -9.12 -20.15 -13.78
N PRO A 459 -8.40 -20.78 -12.83
CA PRO A 459 -7.24 -21.59 -13.18
C PRO A 459 -7.68 -22.84 -13.94
N ASP A 460 -6.89 -23.23 -14.92
CA ASP A 460 -7.00 -24.50 -15.64
C ASP A 460 -6.12 -25.53 -14.94
N SER A 461 -6.66 -26.70 -14.61
CA SER A 461 -5.96 -27.70 -13.80
C SER A 461 -4.70 -28.26 -14.47
N GLU A 462 -4.71 -28.44 -15.80
CA GLU A 462 -3.55 -28.97 -16.52
C GLU A 462 -2.46 -27.91 -16.62
N LEU A 463 -2.84 -26.67 -16.92
CA LEU A 463 -1.90 -25.55 -17.02
C LEU A 463 -1.32 -25.17 -15.65
N ALA A 464 -2.14 -25.18 -14.59
CA ALA A 464 -1.67 -24.95 -13.23
C ALA A 464 -0.66 -26.04 -12.80
N ALA A 465 -0.86 -27.30 -13.18
CA ALA A 465 0.11 -28.37 -12.91
C ALA A 465 1.44 -28.17 -13.66
N LYS A 466 1.41 -27.67 -14.90
CA LYS A 466 2.63 -27.30 -15.63
C LYS A 466 3.38 -26.15 -14.94
N TYR A 467 2.65 -25.10 -14.55
CA TYR A 467 3.24 -23.98 -13.81
C TYR A 467 3.75 -24.36 -12.43
N GLU A 468 3.12 -25.32 -11.76
CA GLU A 468 3.63 -25.89 -10.51
C GLU A 468 5.02 -26.48 -10.72
N ALA A 469 5.19 -27.36 -11.71
CA ALA A 469 6.48 -27.98 -12.00
C ALA A 469 7.57 -26.93 -12.30
N ARG A 470 7.21 -25.86 -13.03
CA ARG A 470 8.12 -24.75 -13.33
C ARG A 470 8.43 -23.89 -12.11
N TYR A 471 7.45 -23.61 -11.26
CA TYR A 471 7.68 -22.85 -10.03
C TYR A 471 8.65 -23.55 -9.09
N GLN A 472 8.57 -24.89 -9.00
CA GLN A 472 9.53 -25.68 -8.21
C GLN A 472 10.98 -25.50 -8.69
N GLN A 473 11.21 -25.21 -9.97
CA GLN A 473 12.53 -24.83 -10.47
C GLN A 473 12.83 -23.35 -10.19
N TYR A 474 11.86 -22.46 -10.48
CA TYR A 474 11.99 -21.00 -10.32
C TYR A 474 12.52 -20.60 -8.94
N LYS A 475 11.93 -21.15 -7.86
CA LYS A 475 12.30 -20.79 -6.48
C LYS A 475 13.77 -21.09 -6.11
N ASN A 476 14.47 -21.91 -6.91
CA ASN A 476 15.88 -22.22 -6.70
C ASN A 476 16.82 -21.25 -7.43
N ILE A 477 16.32 -20.44 -8.37
CA ILE A 477 17.14 -19.57 -9.22
C ILE A 477 17.70 -18.41 -8.41
N TYR A 478 16.88 -17.69 -7.63
CA TYR A 478 17.36 -16.58 -6.82
C TYR A 478 18.46 -16.99 -5.83
N PRO A 479 18.30 -18.07 -5.01
CA PRO A 479 19.36 -18.55 -4.13
C PRO A 479 20.67 -18.87 -4.85
N ALA A 480 20.61 -19.41 -6.07
CA ALA A 480 21.79 -19.71 -6.88
C ALA A 480 22.51 -18.45 -7.38
N CYS A 481 21.77 -17.37 -7.67
CA CYS A 481 22.34 -16.10 -8.13
C CYS A 481 22.75 -15.15 -6.99
N LYS A 482 22.23 -15.35 -5.77
CA LYS A 482 22.34 -14.40 -4.66
C LYS A 482 23.75 -13.88 -4.38
N ALA A 483 24.75 -14.77 -4.36
CA ALA A 483 26.13 -14.41 -4.06
C ALA A 483 26.81 -13.55 -5.14
N LEU A 484 26.18 -13.39 -6.31
CA LEU A 484 26.69 -12.60 -7.43
C LEU A 484 26.21 -11.16 -7.37
N PHE A 485 24.99 -10.91 -6.88
CA PHE A 485 24.33 -9.60 -6.97
C PHE A 485 25.15 -8.46 -6.33
N GLY A 486 25.62 -8.62 -5.11
CA GLY A 486 26.46 -7.63 -4.42
C GLY A 486 27.85 -7.41 -5.03
N LYS A 487 28.21 -8.09 -6.14
CA LYS A 487 29.45 -7.89 -6.90
C LYS A 487 29.22 -7.22 -8.26
N LEU A 488 27.96 -7.03 -8.66
CA LEU A 488 27.58 -6.49 -9.98
C LEU A 488 27.35 -4.98 -9.96
N LEU A 489 27.38 -4.36 -8.78
CA LEU A 489 27.13 -2.94 -8.51
C LEU A 489 28.30 -2.38 -7.72
#